data_AF-A0A9D5IL15-F1
#
_entry.id   AF-A0A9D5IL15-F1
#
_cell.length_a   1.000
_cell.length_b   1.000
_cell.length_c   1.000
_cell.angle_alpha   90.00
_cell.angle_beta   90.00
_cell.angle_gamma   90.00
#
_symmetry.space_group_name_H-M   'P 1'
#
loop_
_entity.id
_entity.type
_entity.pdbx_description
1 polymer ?
#
loop_
_entity_poly.entity_id
_entity_poly.type
_entity_poly.pdbx_seq_one_letter_code
_entity_poly.pdbx_strand_id
1 'polypeptide(L)'
;MGSSMPIPVGIDRFHRARSCAGDQSVDPRRFTMELRNQRKRVPPRGGTQAHRATGVDLQKSSADGTSRDLSHTSGFNAAVEAIATNCGPEAKRFLLSNHRRLPGRVIMRISRTHPDRQRFALEQARGDRNPLGKPPRGVAPPFDTHDPAEVLNRLARNVGALNVVADGLLNLPRNQWPAQPKLSAMLDHAQKIQSRTRRLSALVAKSGVIESVDDVGFANERRSVRSTGAFNPQAALRTVAAVAGITAKNERDLPRVLVDTPPTEAEQRSLLSRLASLRAAASRLAAVIRSQDHDYATGPSEVPGTYIVLFQPSQPTRQLAIGDLGTFDCPAGVYAYLGSAFGAGGVRKRTNRHLTRHSNLRWNIDHLKPHCTPVAVWWTHDRDKREFEWAQILSSMPGASFPAKGFGAGDNRDAVAHLVHFAELPSFTTFQNGVTDALPGHARISEIGIENWTGSGWPK
;
A
#
# COMPACT_ATOMS: atom_id res chain seq x y z
N MET A 1 12.95 48.87 -33.61
CA MET A 1 13.31 50.31 -33.46
C MET A 1 12.37 50.84 -32.40
N GLY A 2 12.72 51.05 -31.13
CA GLY A 2 13.97 51.47 -30.54
C GLY A 2 13.68 52.78 -29.81
N SER A 3 13.45 52.73 -28.50
CA SER A 3 14.05 53.67 -27.54
C SER A 3 13.50 53.45 -26.13
N SER A 4 14.42 53.64 -25.20
CA SER A 4 14.44 53.22 -23.81
C SER A 4 14.44 54.47 -22.93
N MET A 5 13.52 54.50 -21.94
CA MET A 5 13.68 55.07 -20.58
C MET A 5 13.94 56.59 -20.41
N PRO A 6 13.99 57.16 -19.17
CA PRO A 6 13.46 56.73 -17.84
C PRO A 6 12.76 57.89 -17.05
N ILE A 7 12.56 57.68 -15.72
CA ILE A 7 12.66 58.62 -14.55
C ILE A 7 11.40 58.51 -13.62
N PRO A 8 11.44 58.62 -12.26
CA PRO A 8 11.98 57.69 -11.26
C PRO A 8 11.03 57.47 -10.03
N VAL A 9 11.48 56.63 -9.08
CA VAL A 9 11.39 56.68 -7.59
C VAL A 9 10.58 57.85 -6.97
N GLY A 10 9.71 57.74 -5.97
CA GLY A 10 9.28 56.72 -5.00
C GLY A 10 8.68 57.48 -3.79
N ILE A 11 7.73 56.93 -3.03
CA ILE A 11 7.27 57.51 -1.75
C ILE A 11 6.83 56.39 -0.79
N ASP A 12 7.28 56.56 0.45
CA ASP A 12 7.10 55.73 1.63
C ASP A 12 5.94 56.25 2.51
N ARG A 13 5.46 55.39 3.41
CA ARG A 13 4.58 55.63 4.60
C ARG A 13 3.09 55.91 4.41
N PHE A 14 2.29 55.08 5.09
CA PHE A 14 1.19 55.55 5.93
C PHE A 14 1.09 54.76 7.24
N HIS A 15 0.68 55.48 8.29
CA HIS A 15 0.78 55.17 9.72
C HIS A 15 -0.64 55.22 10.33
N ARG A 16 -0.95 54.33 11.30
CA ARG A 16 -2.00 54.40 12.36
C ARG A 16 -3.48 54.34 11.87
N ALA A 17 -4.50 53.92 12.64
CA ALA A 17 -4.71 53.89 14.09
C ALA A 17 -5.93 53.01 14.53
N ARG A 18 -5.94 52.63 15.83
CA ARG A 18 -7.07 52.43 16.80
C ARG A 18 -8.04 51.22 16.58
N SER A 19 -8.23 50.26 17.50
CA SER A 19 -8.69 50.25 18.92
C SER A 19 -10.21 50.44 19.10
N CYS A 20 -10.89 49.40 19.61
CA CYS A 20 -12.02 49.33 20.57
C CYS A 20 -12.32 47.82 20.80
N ALA A 21 -12.02 47.20 21.96
CA ALA A 21 -12.84 47.11 23.18
C ALA A 21 -14.20 46.41 22.96
N GLY A 22 -14.36 45.21 23.55
CA GLY A 22 -15.56 44.38 23.52
C GLY A 22 -15.39 43.15 24.40
N ASP A 23 -15.50 43.39 25.70
CA ASP A 23 -15.53 42.43 26.81
C ASP A 23 -16.81 41.58 26.77
N GLN A 24 -16.69 40.26 27.00
CA GLN A 24 -17.75 39.42 27.59
C GLN A 24 -17.21 38.01 27.88
N SER A 25 -16.84 37.80 29.14
CA SER A 25 -16.65 36.51 29.80
C SER A 25 -17.99 35.84 30.10
N VAL A 26 -18.12 34.54 29.83
CA VAL A 26 -19.17 33.69 30.44
C VAL A 26 -18.57 32.33 30.82
N ASP A 27 -18.46 32.10 32.12
CA ASP A 27 -18.39 30.77 32.77
C ASP A 27 -19.84 30.31 33.04
N PRO A 28 -20.16 29.02 32.90
CA PRO A 28 -20.69 28.37 34.10
C PRO A 28 -20.30 26.89 34.26
N ARG A 29 -19.56 26.60 35.33
CA ARG A 29 -19.72 25.38 36.12
C ARG A 29 -20.96 25.49 37.02
N ARG A 30 -21.98 24.67 36.78
CA ARG A 30 -22.90 24.12 37.82
C ARG A 30 -23.89 23.16 37.16
N PHE A 31 -23.77 21.87 37.47
CA PHE A 31 -24.86 21.06 38.04
C PHE A 31 -24.29 19.74 38.54
N THR A 32 -24.46 19.52 39.84
CA THR A 32 -24.03 18.39 40.66
C THR A 32 -25.13 17.33 40.78
N MET A 33 -24.72 16.07 41.00
CA MET A 33 -25.32 15.01 41.87
C MET A 33 -26.83 14.70 41.69
N GLU A 34 -27.33 13.45 41.66
CA GLU A 34 -27.17 12.33 42.60
C GLU A 34 -28.14 11.22 42.11
N LEU A 35 -27.84 9.91 42.03
CA LEU A 35 -27.99 8.86 43.06
C LEU A 35 -27.67 7.52 42.35
N ARG A 36 -26.58 6.80 42.65
CA ARG A 36 -26.35 5.79 43.71
C ARG A 36 -27.29 4.56 43.73
N ASN A 37 -26.59 3.42 43.57
CA ASN A 37 -26.79 2.11 44.20
C ASN A 37 -27.90 1.17 43.69
N GLN A 38 -27.53 -0.06 43.30
CA GLN A 38 -27.45 -1.19 44.23
C GLN A 38 -26.69 -2.40 43.67
N ARG A 39 -25.89 -3.03 44.54
CA ARG A 39 -25.21 -4.33 44.40
C ARG A 39 -26.17 -5.47 44.76
N LYS A 40 -25.94 -6.68 44.20
CA LYS A 40 -26.02 -8.04 44.83
C LYS A 40 -25.73 -9.10 43.75
N ARG A 41 -24.58 -9.81 43.77
CA ARG A 41 -24.26 -11.12 44.41
C ARG A 41 -25.06 -12.36 43.89
N VAL A 42 -24.41 -13.11 42.99
CA VAL A 42 -24.24 -14.59 42.75
C VAL A 42 -25.06 -15.57 43.63
N PRO A 43 -25.61 -16.70 43.09
CA PRO A 43 -24.92 -18.02 43.12
C PRO A 43 -25.11 -18.96 41.88
N PRO A 44 -24.38 -20.09 41.79
CA PRO A 44 -24.26 -20.95 40.59
C PRO A 44 -25.05 -22.28 40.67
N ARG A 45 -25.36 -22.88 39.50
CA ARG A 45 -25.78 -24.30 39.28
C ARG A 45 -25.41 -24.63 37.82
N GLY A 46 -24.92 -25.81 37.38
CA GLY A 46 -24.93 -27.17 37.90
C GLY A 46 -25.72 -28.07 36.92
N GLY A 47 -25.03 -28.95 36.16
CA GLY A 47 -25.60 -30.02 35.29
C GLY A 47 -26.30 -29.54 33.99
N THR A 48 -26.38 -30.25 32.87
CA THR A 48 -26.13 -31.66 32.53
C THR A 48 -26.04 -31.79 30.99
N GLN A 49 -25.43 -32.87 30.50
CA GLN A 49 -25.23 -33.26 29.09
C GLN A 49 -26.52 -33.42 28.26
N ALA A 50 -26.44 -33.24 26.94
CA ALA A 50 -27.07 -34.13 25.95
C ALA A 50 -26.45 -34.00 24.55
N HIS A 51 -26.26 -35.15 23.93
CA HIS A 51 -25.57 -35.49 22.69
C HIS A 51 -26.16 -34.93 21.38
N ARG A 52 -25.31 -34.69 20.37
CA ARG A 52 -25.33 -35.43 19.10
C ARG A 52 -24.03 -35.23 18.29
N ALA A 53 -23.57 -36.32 17.73
CA ALA A 53 -22.26 -36.56 17.13
C ALA A 53 -22.28 -36.43 15.59
N THR A 54 -21.12 -36.12 15.02
CA THR A 54 -20.48 -36.75 13.83
C THR A 54 -19.05 -36.20 13.75
N GLY A 55 -18.01 -37.02 14.03
CA GLY A 55 -17.13 -37.66 13.03
C GLY A 55 -16.25 -36.62 12.30
N VAL A 56 -14.91 -36.60 12.40
CA VAL A 56 -13.96 -37.66 12.00
C VAL A 56 -12.60 -37.48 12.72
N ASP A 57 -12.01 -38.63 13.01
CA ASP A 57 -10.74 -38.93 13.69
C ASP A 57 -9.49 -38.15 13.26
N LEU A 58 -8.66 -37.84 14.26
CA LEU A 58 -7.21 -38.07 14.22
C LEU A 58 -6.75 -38.32 15.67
N GLN A 59 -6.39 -39.57 15.94
CA GLN A 59 -6.00 -40.09 17.25
C GLN A 59 -4.90 -39.25 17.89
N LYS A 60 -5.22 -38.67 19.05
CA LYS A 60 -4.27 -38.27 20.09
C LYS A 60 -4.12 -39.44 21.04
N SER A 61 -2.91 -39.97 21.18
CA SER A 61 -2.55 -40.73 22.36
C SER A 61 -2.22 -39.75 23.50
N SER A 62 -3.05 -39.85 24.53
CA SER A 62 -2.92 -39.18 25.82
C SER A 62 -1.81 -39.83 26.64
N ALA A 63 -0.96 -39.02 27.26
CA ALA A 63 -0.32 -39.37 28.53
C ALA A 63 0.07 -38.09 29.27
N ASP A 64 -0.55 -37.94 30.45
CA ASP A 64 -0.29 -36.96 31.47
C ASP A 64 1.03 -37.27 32.22
N GLY A 65 1.61 -36.26 32.87
CA GLY A 65 2.57 -36.39 33.97
C GLY A 65 3.96 -37.00 33.68
N THR A 66 4.96 -36.13 33.54
CA THR A 66 6.36 -36.21 34.06
C THR A 66 7.36 -35.59 33.06
N SER A 67 8.26 -34.77 33.59
CA SER A 67 9.44 -34.27 32.90
C SER A 67 10.32 -35.45 32.47
N ARG A 68 10.05 -36.05 31.30
CA ARG A 68 10.95 -37.03 30.69
C ARG A 68 12.25 -36.31 30.32
N ASP A 69 13.33 -36.78 30.92
CA ASP A 69 14.69 -36.33 30.66
C ASP A 69 15.03 -36.55 29.18
N LEU A 70 14.94 -35.48 28.37
CA LEU A 70 15.18 -35.51 26.93
C LEU A 70 16.67 -35.73 26.58
N SER A 71 17.54 -35.77 27.59
CA SER A 71 19.00 -35.93 27.48
C SER A 71 19.44 -37.21 26.76
N HIS A 72 18.59 -38.25 26.74
CA HIS A 72 18.93 -39.58 26.19
C HIS A 72 18.31 -39.91 24.82
N THR A 73 17.64 -38.97 24.16
CA THR A 73 17.08 -39.23 22.81
C THR A 73 18.15 -38.97 21.75
N SER A 74 18.31 -39.85 20.76
CA SER A 74 19.29 -39.69 19.67
C SER A 74 19.29 -38.30 19.01
N GLY A 75 18.10 -37.70 18.86
CA GLY A 75 17.93 -36.34 18.36
C GLY A 75 18.53 -35.24 19.23
N PHE A 76 18.52 -35.39 20.56
CA PHE A 76 19.14 -34.43 21.49
C PHE A 76 20.65 -34.42 21.36
N ASN A 77 21.28 -35.60 21.36
CA ASN A 77 22.73 -35.72 21.18
C ASN A 77 23.17 -35.13 19.84
N ALA A 78 22.44 -35.43 18.75
CA ALA A 78 22.71 -34.84 17.43
C ALA A 78 22.61 -33.29 17.45
N ALA A 79 21.63 -32.74 18.17
CA ALA A 79 21.49 -31.29 18.32
C ALA A 79 22.62 -30.65 19.13
N VAL A 80 23.09 -31.32 20.19
CA VAL A 80 24.23 -30.86 20.99
C VAL A 80 25.50 -30.88 20.16
N GLU A 81 25.77 -31.95 19.43
CA GLU A 81 26.94 -32.03 18.54
C GLU A 81 26.89 -30.97 17.45
N ALA A 82 25.74 -30.78 16.79
CA ALA A 82 25.59 -29.76 15.75
C ALA A 82 25.94 -28.34 16.27
N ILE A 83 25.49 -28.00 17.48
CA ILE A 83 25.83 -26.70 18.08
C ILE A 83 27.31 -26.66 18.49
N ALA A 84 27.86 -27.74 19.04
CA ALA A 84 29.26 -27.83 19.44
C ALA A 84 30.21 -27.66 18.26
N THR A 85 29.91 -28.26 17.10
CA THR A 85 30.68 -28.09 15.86
C THR A 85 30.72 -26.61 15.43
N ASN A 86 29.63 -25.88 15.58
CA ASN A 86 29.52 -24.48 15.14
C ASN A 86 30.04 -23.45 16.17
N CYS A 87 29.92 -23.76 17.46
CA CYS A 87 30.18 -22.83 18.57
C CYS A 87 31.41 -23.19 19.40
N GLY A 88 32.09 -24.30 19.08
CA GLY A 88 33.27 -24.79 19.77
C GLY A 88 32.98 -25.80 20.89
N PRO A 89 34.02 -26.48 21.39
CA PRO A 89 33.88 -27.58 22.35
C PRO A 89 33.32 -27.14 23.72
N GLU A 90 33.51 -25.88 24.11
CA GLU A 90 32.92 -25.33 25.35
C GLU A 90 31.39 -25.26 25.30
N ALA A 91 30.81 -25.11 24.10
CA ALA A 91 29.37 -25.11 23.93
C ALA A 91 28.77 -26.46 24.34
N LYS A 92 29.44 -27.58 24.01
CA LYS A 92 28.99 -28.93 24.37
C LYS A 92 28.86 -29.09 25.89
N ARG A 93 29.89 -28.68 26.64
CA ARG A 93 29.87 -28.72 28.11
C ARG A 93 28.74 -27.87 28.67
N PHE A 94 28.54 -26.67 28.13
CA PHE A 94 27.49 -25.77 28.59
C PHE A 94 26.08 -26.31 28.28
N LEU A 95 25.85 -26.89 27.10
CA LEU A 95 24.57 -27.50 26.72
C LEU A 95 24.19 -28.69 27.63
N LEU A 96 25.19 -29.42 28.12
CA LEU A 96 25.01 -30.57 29.02
C LEU A 96 24.95 -30.17 30.52
N SER A 97 25.12 -28.89 30.87
CA SER A 97 25.15 -28.40 32.26
C SER A 97 23.78 -28.33 32.96
N ASN A 98 22.72 -28.83 32.32
CA ASN A 98 21.33 -28.73 32.78
C ASN A 98 20.88 -27.28 33.10
N HIS A 99 21.39 -26.31 32.32
CA HIS A 99 21.12 -24.90 32.53
C HIS A 99 19.62 -24.58 32.37
N ARG A 100 19.01 -23.86 33.33
CA ARG A 100 17.56 -23.53 33.37
C ARG A 100 17.03 -22.91 32.07
N ARG A 101 17.85 -22.12 31.37
CA ARG A 101 17.48 -21.46 30.10
C ARG A 101 17.63 -22.35 28.86
N LEU A 102 18.27 -23.52 28.98
CA LEU A 102 18.55 -24.44 27.88
C LEU A 102 17.91 -25.82 28.10
N PRO A 103 16.58 -25.92 28.33
CA PRO A 103 15.93 -27.23 28.34
C PRO A 103 16.05 -27.88 26.95
N GLY A 104 15.96 -29.21 26.88
CA GLY A 104 16.17 -29.97 25.63
C GLY A 104 15.40 -29.44 24.42
N ARG A 105 14.14 -29.01 24.60
CA ARG A 105 13.33 -28.40 23.51
C ARG A 105 13.94 -27.10 22.95
N VAL A 106 14.58 -26.28 23.80
CA VAL A 106 15.25 -25.05 23.38
C VAL A 106 16.55 -25.38 22.65
N ILE A 107 17.33 -26.35 23.14
CA ILE A 107 18.55 -26.83 22.47
C ILE A 107 18.21 -27.35 21.07
N MET A 108 17.19 -28.20 20.95
CA MET A 108 16.70 -28.70 19.66
C MET A 108 16.24 -27.59 18.72
N ARG A 109 15.77 -26.46 19.24
CA ARG A 109 15.36 -25.32 18.42
C ARG A 109 16.57 -24.49 17.98
N ILE A 110 17.55 -24.31 18.86
CA ILE A 110 18.81 -23.61 18.56
C ILE A 110 19.60 -24.37 17.50
N SER A 111 19.70 -25.71 17.59
CA SER A 111 20.50 -26.51 16.65
C SER A 111 20.05 -26.41 15.19
N ARG A 112 18.78 -26.04 14.95
CA ARG A 112 18.21 -25.82 13.61
C ARG A 112 18.43 -24.39 13.08
N THR A 113 19.12 -23.53 13.83
CA THR A 113 19.42 -22.15 13.42
C THR A 113 20.85 -22.02 12.90
N HIS A 114 21.14 -20.93 12.19
CA HIS A 114 22.48 -20.63 11.68
C HIS A 114 23.53 -20.52 12.81
N PRO A 115 24.81 -20.88 12.59
CA PRO A 115 25.90 -20.74 13.57
C PRO A 115 25.92 -19.42 14.36
N ASP A 116 25.76 -18.27 13.71
CA ASP A 116 25.71 -16.96 14.38
C ASP A 116 24.57 -16.87 15.40
N ARG A 117 23.39 -17.41 15.06
CA ARG A 117 22.24 -17.48 15.96
C ARG A 117 22.46 -18.47 17.10
N GLN A 118 23.17 -19.57 16.85
CA GLN A 118 23.55 -20.52 17.88
C GLN A 118 24.47 -19.88 18.90
N ARG A 119 25.54 -19.20 18.46
CA ARG A 119 26.48 -18.47 19.32
C ARG A 119 25.77 -17.43 20.19
N PHE A 120 24.94 -16.59 19.55
CA PHE A 120 24.14 -15.60 20.26
C PHE A 120 23.20 -16.21 21.30
N ALA A 121 22.53 -17.33 20.98
CA ALA A 121 21.63 -17.99 21.92
C ALA A 121 22.38 -18.55 23.15
N LEU A 122 23.59 -19.08 22.96
CA LEU A 122 24.43 -19.53 24.06
C LEU A 122 24.91 -18.37 24.93
N GLU A 123 25.32 -17.25 24.35
CA GLU A 123 25.70 -16.04 25.10
C GLU A 123 24.54 -15.49 25.93
N GLN A 124 23.34 -15.44 25.36
CA GLN A 124 22.14 -15.04 26.07
C GLN A 124 21.83 -15.99 27.23
N ALA A 125 21.96 -17.30 27.00
CA ALA A 125 21.79 -18.29 28.06
C ALA A 125 22.82 -18.12 29.19
N ARG A 126 24.10 -17.88 28.85
CA ARG A 126 25.17 -17.60 29.83
C ARG A 126 24.87 -16.38 30.69
N GLY A 127 24.20 -15.37 30.13
CA GLY A 127 23.70 -14.21 30.86
C GLY A 127 22.35 -14.41 31.55
N ASP A 128 21.87 -15.65 31.71
CA ASP A 128 20.55 -16.04 32.24
C ASP A 128 19.35 -15.33 31.57
N ARG A 129 19.50 -15.03 30.28
CA ARG A 129 18.45 -14.44 29.43
C ARG A 129 17.77 -15.51 28.58
N ASN A 130 16.66 -15.13 27.95
CA ASN A 130 15.98 -16.01 26.99
C ASN A 130 16.91 -16.22 25.76
N PRO A 131 17.35 -17.45 25.46
CA PRO A 131 18.29 -17.73 24.38
C PRO A 131 17.76 -17.33 23.00
N LEU A 132 16.44 -17.40 22.82
CA LEU A 132 15.77 -17.03 21.58
C LEU A 132 15.07 -15.66 21.68
N GLY A 133 15.31 -14.93 22.77
CA GLY A 133 14.72 -13.63 23.05
C GLY A 133 15.30 -12.50 22.19
N LYS A 134 14.77 -11.29 22.41
CA LYS A 134 15.33 -10.07 21.82
C LYS A 134 16.73 -9.79 22.40
N PRO A 135 17.64 -9.19 21.62
CA PRO A 135 18.91 -8.75 22.16
C PRO A 135 18.71 -7.70 23.27
N PRO A 136 19.62 -7.64 24.24
CA PRO A 136 19.69 -6.57 25.23
C PRO A 136 19.81 -5.20 24.56
N ARG A 137 19.48 -4.12 25.29
CA ARG A 137 19.73 -2.76 24.79
C ARG A 137 21.23 -2.58 24.50
N GLY A 138 21.54 -2.01 23.34
CA GLY A 138 22.92 -1.77 22.89
C GLY A 138 23.61 -2.98 22.24
N VAL A 139 23.02 -4.18 22.29
CA VAL A 139 23.59 -5.38 21.65
C VAL A 139 22.97 -5.57 20.26
N ALA A 140 23.82 -5.78 19.25
CA ALA A 140 23.34 -6.08 17.91
C ALA A 140 22.64 -7.45 17.89
N PRO A 141 21.47 -7.58 17.23
CA PRO A 141 20.88 -8.89 17.00
C PRO A 141 21.81 -9.76 16.13
N PRO A 142 21.73 -11.09 16.24
CA PRO A 142 22.47 -11.97 15.34
C PRO A 142 22.01 -11.77 13.89
N PHE A 143 22.94 -11.95 12.97
CA PHE A 143 22.63 -11.99 11.54
C PHE A 143 21.94 -13.32 11.25
N ASP A 144 20.65 -13.24 10.93
CA ASP A 144 19.80 -14.40 10.63
C ASP A 144 19.43 -14.45 9.13
N THR A 145 20.02 -13.58 8.30
CA THR A 145 19.74 -13.49 6.86
C THR A 145 21.04 -13.76 6.13
N HIS A 146 21.07 -14.85 5.36
CA HIS A 146 22.29 -15.33 4.70
C HIS A 146 22.16 -15.46 3.19
N ASP A 147 20.93 -15.43 2.66
CA ASP A 147 20.65 -15.67 1.24
C ASP A 147 19.75 -14.55 0.68
N PRO A 148 20.07 -13.97 -0.50
CA PRO A 148 19.21 -13.05 -1.23
C PRO A 148 17.75 -13.54 -1.41
N ALA A 149 17.53 -14.84 -1.59
CA ALA A 149 16.19 -15.41 -1.75
C ALA A 149 15.30 -15.17 -0.52
N GLU A 150 15.88 -15.15 0.69
CA GLU A 150 15.12 -14.86 1.90
C GLU A 150 14.65 -13.39 1.92
N VAL A 151 15.49 -12.48 1.44
CA VAL A 151 15.15 -11.06 1.31
C VAL A 151 14.04 -10.87 0.28
N LEU A 152 14.13 -11.50 -0.88
CA LEU A 152 13.09 -11.49 -1.92
C LEU A 152 11.74 -11.95 -1.37
N ASN A 153 11.72 -13.08 -0.64
CA ASN A 153 10.50 -13.64 -0.04
C ASN A 153 9.90 -12.74 1.05
N ARG A 154 10.73 -12.06 1.85
CA ARG A 154 10.27 -11.08 2.84
C ARG A 154 9.67 -9.84 2.15
N LEU A 155 10.30 -9.34 1.09
CA LEU A 155 9.79 -8.20 0.32
C LEU A 155 8.41 -8.53 -0.28
N ALA A 156 8.26 -9.67 -0.95
CA ALA A 156 7.00 -10.13 -1.54
C ALA A 156 5.82 -10.09 -0.55
N ARG A 157 6.00 -10.74 0.60
CA ARG A 157 4.97 -10.82 1.65
C ARG A 157 4.62 -9.45 2.21
N ASN A 158 5.61 -8.59 2.37
CA ASN A 158 5.42 -7.26 2.91
C ASN A 158 4.70 -6.31 1.94
N VAL A 159 4.92 -6.43 0.63
CA VAL A 159 4.12 -5.73 -0.39
C VAL A 159 2.65 -6.11 -0.23
N GLY A 160 2.36 -7.42 -0.19
CA GLY A 160 1.01 -7.94 0.01
C GLY A 160 0.37 -7.44 1.30
N ALA A 161 1.11 -7.42 2.41
CA ALA A 161 0.62 -6.94 3.69
C ALA A 161 0.19 -5.45 3.67
N LEU A 162 0.97 -4.57 3.02
CA LEU A 162 0.60 -3.16 2.87
C LEU A 162 -0.60 -2.96 1.96
N ASN A 163 -0.68 -3.73 0.86
CA ASN A 163 -1.81 -3.68 -0.05
C ASN A 163 -3.11 -4.15 0.63
N VAL A 164 -3.08 -5.23 1.41
CA VAL A 164 -4.24 -5.68 2.19
C VAL A 164 -4.75 -4.59 3.13
N VAL A 165 -3.85 -3.85 3.77
CA VAL A 165 -4.24 -2.73 4.65
C VAL A 165 -4.87 -1.58 3.84
N ALA A 166 -4.25 -1.18 2.73
CA ALA A 166 -4.77 -0.10 1.89
C ALA A 166 -6.13 -0.45 1.26
N ASP A 167 -6.26 -1.65 0.70
CA ASP A 167 -7.49 -2.15 0.08
C ASP A 167 -8.60 -2.31 1.14
N GLY A 168 -8.24 -2.85 2.31
CA GLY A 168 -9.16 -2.97 3.44
C GLY A 168 -9.72 -1.62 3.92
N LEU A 169 -8.87 -0.59 4.02
CA LEU A 169 -9.30 0.76 4.38
C LEU A 169 -10.23 1.36 3.31
N LEU A 170 -9.89 1.24 2.02
CA LEU A 170 -10.71 1.76 0.92
C LEU A 170 -12.11 1.13 0.87
N ASN A 171 -12.24 -0.14 1.26
CA ASN A 171 -13.50 -0.88 1.24
C ASN A 171 -14.33 -0.72 2.51
N LEU A 172 -13.79 -0.11 3.57
CA LEU A 172 -14.53 0.15 4.81
C LEU A 172 -15.13 1.57 4.82
N PRO A 173 -16.34 1.73 5.38
CA PRO A 173 -16.86 3.04 5.75
C PRO A 173 -15.86 3.80 6.63
N ARG A 174 -15.73 5.12 6.41
CA ARG A 174 -14.73 5.97 7.10
C ARG A 174 -14.84 5.93 8.62
N ASN A 175 -16.06 5.81 9.16
CA ASN A 175 -16.29 5.67 10.60
C ASN A 175 -15.76 4.34 11.21
N GLN A 176 -15.38 3.37 10.38
CA GLN A 176 -14.78 2.10 10.82
C GLN A 176 -13.24 2.10 10.71
N TRP A 177 -12.64 3.20 10.26
CA TRP A 177 -11.19 3.32 10.18
C TRP A 177 -10.55 3.37 11.57
N PRO A 178 -9.25 3.01 11.69
CA PRO A 178 -8.48 3.27 12.91
C PRO A 178 -8.55 4.74 13.33
N ALA A 179 -8.52 5.01 14.63
CA ALA A 179 -8.49 6.39 15.14
C ALA A 179 -7.24 7.17 14.69
N GLN A 180 -7.33 8.50 14.64
CA GLN A 180 -6.28 9.41 14.15
C GLN A 180 -4.86 9.14 14.68
N PRO A 181 -4.63 8.84 15.97
CA PRO A 181 -3.28 8.53 16.46
C PRO A 181 -2.68 7.27 15.81
N LYS A 182 -3.51 6.26 15.53
CA LYS A 182 -3.06 5.03 14.85
C LYS A 182 -2.75 5.30 13.38
N LEU A 183 -3.55 6.11 12.70
CA LEU A 183 -3.33 6.51 11.31
C LEU A 183 -2.05 7.33 11.16
N SER A 184 -1.80 8.25 12.09
CA SER A 184 -0.55 9.02 12.15
C SER A 184 0.67 8.11 12.31
N ALA A 185 0.62 7.15 13.25
CA ALA A 185 1.69 6.17 13.41
C ALA A 185 1.89 5.28 12.16
N MET A 186 0.82 4.92 11.44
CA MET A 186 0.91 4.19 10.18
C MET A 186 1.59 5.02 9.08
N LEU A 187 1.31 6.33 8.99
CA LEU A 187 2.00 7.25 8.08
C LEU A 187 3.51 7.32 8.37
N ASP A 188 3.90 7.45 9.64
CA ASP A 188 5.30 7.45 10.05
C ASP A 188 6.02 6.16 9.64
N HIS A 189 5.37 5.02 9.84
CA HIS A 189 5.91 3.73 9.41
C HIS A 189 6.01 3.63 7.89
N ALA A 190 5.02 4.11 7.13
CA ALA A 190 5.07 4.14 5.67
C ALA A 190 6.23 5.01 5.16
N GLN A 191 6.48 6.18 5.76
CA GLN A 191 7.62 7.04 5.43
C GLN A 191 8.97 6.35 5.74
N LYS A 192 9.07 5.67 6.88
CA LYS A 192 10.26 4.86 7.24
C LYS A 192 10.49 3.72 6.24
N ILE A 193 9.42 3.05 5.77
CA ILE A 193 9.54 2.02 4.73
C ILE A 193 10.08 2.64 3.43
N GLN A 194 9.51 3.75 2.96
CA GLN A 194 9.92 4.41 1.73
C GLN A 194 11.38 4.89 1.75
N SER A 195 11.84 5.51 2.84
CA SER A 195 13.21 5.99 2.96
C SER A 195 14.22 4.83 2.97
N ARG A 196 13.94 3.77 3.73
CA ARG A 196 14.78 2.57 3.79
C ARG A 196 14.85 1.82 2.47
N THR A 197 13.72 1.64 1.78
CA THR A 197 13.73 0.96 0.49
C THR A 197 14.53 1.72 -0.55
N ARG A 198 14.51 3.07 -0.56
CA ARG A 198 15.41 3.87 -1.42
C ARG A 198 16.88 3.61 -1.11
N ARG A 199 17.27 3.58 0.18
CA ARG A 199 18.66 3.29 0.58
C ARG A 199 19.08 1.87 0.17
N LEU A 200 18.20 0.90 0.37
CA LEU A 200 18.39 -0.49 -0.06
C LEU A 200 18.54 -0.60 -1.58
N SER A 201 17.69 0.08 -2.36
CA SER A 201 17.79 0.10 -3.82
C SER A 201 19.12 0.69 -4.28
N ALA A 202 19.57 1.79 -3.67
CA ALA A 202 20.87 2.38 -3.99
C ALA A 202 22.04 1.45 -3.64
N LEU A 203 21.94 0.70 -2.55
CA LEU A 203 22.94 -0.29 -2.15
C LEU A 203 23.01 -1.46 -3.14
N VAL A 204 21.85 -2.02 -3.52
CA VAL A 204 21.75 -3.10 -4.52
C VAL A 204 22.19 -2.63 -5.91
N ALA A 205 21.88 -1.40 -6.31
CA ALA A 205 22.33 -0.87 -7.60
C ALA A 205 23.86 -0.70 -7.62
N LYS A 206 24.48 -0.28 -6.52
CA LYS A 206 25.95 -0.15 -6.41
C LYS A 206 26.70 -1.48 -6.45
N SER A 207 26.04 -2.60 -6.11
CA SER A 207 26.67 -3.92 -6.08
C SER A 207 26.71 -4.63 -7.44
N GLY A 208 26.23 -4.01 -8.53
CA GLY A 208 26.30 -4.58 -9.88
C GLY A 208 26.10 -3.55 -11.00
N VAL A 209 26.18 -3.98 -12.27
CA VAL A 209 26.14 -3.10 -13.46
C VAL A 209 24.70 -2.83 -13.92
N ILE A 210 23.78 -2.54 -13.00
CA ILE A 210 22.37 -2.30 -13.34
C ILE A 210 21.96 -0.91 -12.84
N GLU A 211 21.66 0.00 -13.77
CA GLU A 211 21.05 1.29 -13.46
C GLU A 211 19.72 1.10 -12.73
N SER A 212 19.43 2.00 -11.79
CA SER A 212 18.22 1.98 -10.97
C SER A 212 16.96 1.78 -11.81
N VAL A 213 16.18 0.74 -11.52
CA VAL A 213 14.84 0.57 -12.10
C VAL A 213 13.89 1.56 -11.42
N ASP A 214 13.97 2.82 -11.85
CA ASP A 214 12.92 3.78 -11.57
C ASP A 214 11.75 3.49 -12.52
N ASP A 215 10.56 3.40 -11.93
CA ASP A 215 9.29 3.27 -12.64
C ASP A 215 8.88 1.88 -13.14
N VAL A 216 9.06 0.85 -12.31
CA VAL A 216 8.06 -0.22 -12.31
C VAL A 216 6.78 0.38 -11.70
N GLY A 217 5.84 0.78 -12.56
CA GLY A 217 4.46 1.03 -12.14
C GLY A 217 3.92 -0.15 -11.33
N PHE A 218 2.72 -0.02 -10.75
CA PHE A 218 2.14 -0.99 -9.81
C PHE A 218 1.91 -2.44 -10.35
N ALA A 219 2.44 -2.80 -11.52
CA ALA A 219 2.40 -4.14 -12.12
C ALA A 219 3.71 -4.90 -11.79
N ASN A 220 3.83 -6.23 -11.69
CA ASN A 220 2.90 -7.32 -11.94
C ASN A 220 3.45 -8.56 -11.18
N GLU A 221 3.38 -8.60 -9.85
CA GLU A 221 3.46 -9.90 -9.20
C GLU A 221 2.05 -10.48 -9.21
N ARG A 222 1.73 -11.22 -10.28
CA ARG A 222 0.61 -12.15 -10.31
C ARG A 222 0.79 -13.17 -9.18
N ARG A 223 0.33 -12.78 -7.99
CA ARG A 223 -0.07 -13.67 -6.91
C ARG A 223 -1.21 -12.98 -6.18
N SER A 224 -2.39 -13.21 -6.74
CA SER A 224 -3.65 -13.23 -6.01
C SER A 224 -3.50 -14.22 -4.86
N VAL A 225 -3.03 -13.74 -3.71
CA VAL A 225 -3.40 -14.33 -2.44
C VAL A 225 -4.60 -13.50 -1.99
N ARG A 226 -5.79 -13.97 -2.38
CA ARG A 226 -7.03 -13.57 -1.73
C ARG A 226 -6.81 -13.79 -0.23
N SER A 227 -6.81 -12.71 0.55
CA SER A 227 -7.02 -12.81 1.99
C SER A 227 -8.43 -13.36 2.17
N THR A 228 -8.54 -14.65 2.50
CA THR A 228 -9.81 -15.32 2.80
C THR A 228 -10.39 -14.89 4.15
N GLY A 229 -9.65 -14.10 4.94
CA GLY A 229 -10.13 -13.50 6.17
C GLY A 229 -10.64 -12.07 5.96
N ALA A 230 -11.74 -11.73 6.63
CA ALA A 230 -12.24 -10.36 6.73
C ALA A 230 -11.14 -9.41 7.25
N PHE A 231 -10.97 -8.26 6.61
CA PHE A 231 -9.99 -7.25 7.02
C PHE A 231 -10.32 -6.71 8.42
N ASN A 232 -9.34 -6.75 9.34
CA ASN A 232 -9.49 -6.18 10.68
C ASN A 232 -8.76 -4.82 10.78
N PRO A 233 -9.48 -3.69 10.81
CA PRO A 233 -8.85 -2.36 10.86
C PRO A 233 -8.03 -2.14 12.13
N GLN A 234 -8.40 -2.75 13.26
CA GLN A 234 -7.67 -2.60 14.52
C GLN A 234 -6.31 -3.31 14.52
N ALA A 235 -6.09 -4.27 13.60
CA ALA A 235 -4.81 -4.92 13.41
C ALA A 235 -3.89 -4.17 12.43
N ALA A 236 -4.41 -3.19 11.67
CA ALA A 236 -3.68 -2.51 10.59
C ALA A 236 -2.34 -1.90 11.06
N LEU A 237 -2.34 -1.17 12.17
CA LEU A 237 -1.11 -0.57 12.73
C LEU A 237 -0.05 -1.64 13.04
N ARG A 238 -0.45 -2.79 13.61
CA ARG A 238 0.50 -3.88 13.90
C ARG A 238 1.11 -4.45 12.62
N THR A 239 0.31 -4.61 11.58
CA THR A 239 0.78 -5.08 10.27
C THR A 239 1.79 -4.09 9.66
N VAL A 240 1.46 -2.81 9.62
CA VAL A 240 2.35 -1.77 9.05
C VAL A 240 3.64 -1.64 9.87
N ALA A 241 3.55 -1.68 11.20
CA ALA A 241 4.72 -1.65 12.09
C ALA A 241 5.62 -2.89 11.90
N ALA A 242 5.02 -4.08 11.71
CA ALA A 242 5.77 -5.30 11.43
C ALA A 242 6.54 -5.21 10.10
N VAL A 243 5.89 -4.70 9.03
CA VAL A 243 6.57 -4.44 7.75
C VAL A 243 7.74 -3.48 7.94
N ALA A 244 7.54 -2.36 8.63
CA ALA A 244 8.61 -1.39 8.89
C ALA A 244 9.78 -1.99 9.69
N GLY A 245 9.50 -2.91 10.63
CA GLY A 245 10.51 -3.66 11.38
C GLY A 245 11.30 -4.64 10.50
N ILE A 246 10.64 -5.36 9.59
CA ILE A 246 11.31 -6.25 8.64
C ILE A 246 12.13 -5.45 7.62
N THR A 247 11.65 -4.31 7.15
CA THR A 247 12.45 -3.42 6.28
C THR A 247 13.71 -2.92 7.01
N ALA A 248 13.62 -2.61 8.31
CA ALA A 248 14.80 -2.28 9.14
C ALA A 248 15.79 -3.45 9.24
N LYS A 249 15.27 -4.67 9.40
CA LYS A 249 16.10 -5.90 9.40
C LYS A 249 16.85 -6.05 8.08
N ASN A 250 16.14 -5.90 6.96
CA ASN A 250 16.75 -6.01 5.64
C ASN A 250 17.82 -4.93 5.41
N GLU A 251 17.59 -3.69 5.87
CA GLU A 251 18.59 -2.60 5.81
C GLU A 251 19.88 -2.92 6.56
N ARG A 252 19.78 -3.60 7.70
CA ARG A 252 20.95 -4.02 8.47
C ARG A 252 21.66 -5.22 7.83
N ASP A 253 20.90 -6.22 7.37
CA ASP A 253 21.46 -7.51 6.98
C ASP A 253 21.91 -7.56 5.50
N LEU A 254 21.21 -6.86 4.59
CA LEU A 254 21.48 -6.94 3.15
C LEU A 254 22.91 -6.55 2.75
N PRO A 255 23.56 -5.52 3.33
CA PRO A 255 24.95 -5.18 2.99
C PRO A 255 25.90 -6.38 3.16
N ARG A 256 25.74 -7.18 4.21
CA ARG A 256 26.53 -8.38 4.44
C ARG A 256 26.16 -9.49 3.48
N VAL A 257 24.86 -9.70 3.23
CA VAL A 257 24.39 -10.71 2.26
C VAL A 257 24.99 -10.47 0.87
N LEU A 258 25.05 -9.21 0.40
CA LEU A 258 25.65 -8.88 -0.89
C LEU A 258 27.15 -9.21 -0.99
N VAL A 259 27.85 -9.25 0.14
CA VAL A 259 29.29 -9.57 0.20
C VAL A 259 29.50 -11.08 0.38
N ASP A 260 28.83 -11.68 1.36
CA ASP A 260 29.02 -13.09 1.74
C ASP A 260 28.38 -14.04 0.73
N THR A 261 27.29 -13.62 0.06
CA THR A 261 26.54 -14.43 -0.91
C THR A 261 26.01 -13.52 -2.03
N PRO A 262 26.90 -13.06 -2.93
CA PRO A 262 26.54 -12.08 -3.94
C PRO A 262 25.43 -12.60 -4.86
N PRO A 263 24.34 -11.82 -5.08
CA PRO A 263 23.23 -12.25 -5.91
C PRO A 263 23.62 -12.31 -7.39
N THR A 264 22.98 -13.21 -8.14
CA THR A 264 23.01 -13.21 -9.61
C THR A 264 22.36 -11.92 -10.17
N GLU A 265 22.64 -11.57 -11.42
CA GLU A 265 22.00 -10.42 -12.07
C GLU A 265 20.46 -10.50 -12.07
N ALA A 266 19.91 -11.70 -12.25
CA ALA A 266 18.47 -11.94 -12.22
C ALA A 266 17.88 -11.69 -10.82
N GLU A 267 18.59 -12.11 -9.77
CA GLU A 267 18.20 -11.83 -8.38
C GLU A 267 18.36 -10.36 -8.04
N GLN A 268 19.41 -9.70 -8.52
CA GLN A 268 19.62 -8.25 -8.34
C GLN A 268 18.47 -7.45 -8.99
N ARG A 269 18.10 -7.78 -10.23
CA ARG A 269 16.92 -7.18 -10.91
C ARG A 269 15.63 -7.44 -10.14
N SER A 270 15.46 -8.65 -9.61
CA SER A 270 14.31 -9.02 -8.77
C SER A 270 14.28 -8.26 -7.45
N LEU A 271 15.43 -8.04 -6.81
CA LEU A 271 15.56 -7.25 -5.58
C LEU A 271 15.16 -5.79 -5.84
N LEU A 272 15.72 -5.18 -6.90
CA LEU A 272 15.39 -3.80 -7.28
C LEU A 272 13.89 -3.64 -7.57
N SER A 273 13.32 -4.55 -8.35
CA SER A 273 11.88 -4.56 -8.66
C SER A 273 11.03 -4.67 -7.39
N ARG A 274 11.29 -5.65 -6.51
CA ARG A 274 10.52 -5.84 -5.27
C ARG A 274 10.68 -4.70 -4.26
N LEU A 275 11.86 -4.07 -4.21
CA LEU A 275 12.08 -2.86 -3.40
C LEU A 275 11.27 -1.68 -3.94
N ALA A 276 11.20 -1.52 -5.26
CA ALA A 276 10.34 -0.53 -5.91
C ALA A 276 8.86 -0.81 -5.62
N SER A 277 8.40 -2.06 -5.73
CA SER A 277 7.02 -2.44 -5.39
C SER A 277 6.68 -2.19 -3.92
N LEU A 278 7.59 -2.47 -2.98
CA LEU A 278 7.37 -2.18 -1.55
C LEU A 278 7.31 -0.67 -1.28
N ARG A 279 8.15 0.11 -1.95
CA ARG A 279 8.10 1.59 -1.91
C ARG A 279 6.75 2.09 -2.44
N ALA A 280 6.30 1.58 -3.58
CA ALA A 280 5.02 1.93 -4.20
C ALA A 280 3.82 1.58 -3.30
N ALA A 281 3.81 0.38 -2.70
CA ALA A 281 2.77 -0.04 -1.76
C ALA A 281 2.71 0.85 -0.52
N ALA A 282 3.87 1.24 0.04
CA ALA A 282 3.95 2.18 1.16
C ALA A 282 3.45 3.59 0.77
N SER A 283 3.79 4.07 -0.44
CA SER A 283 3.29 5.34 -0.97
C SER A 283 1.78 5.32 -1.18
N ARG A 284 1.23 4.24 -1.74
CA ARG A 284 -0.22 4.07 -1.93
C ARG A 284 -0.96 4.03 -0.60
N LEU A 285 -0.51 3.24 0.36
CA LEU A 285 -1.09 3.21 1.71
C LEU A 285 -1.13 4.63 2.31
N ALA A 286 -0.03 5.38 2.19
CA ALA A 286 0.03 6.74 2.71
C ALA A 286 -0.96 7.68 2.00
N ALA A 287 -1.16 7.52 0.68
CA ALA A 287 -2.16 8.28 -0.06
C ALA A 287 -3.59 7.93 0.39
N VAL A 288 -3.88 6.65 0.63
CA VAL A 288 -5.17 6.18 1.16
C VAL A 288 -5.43 6.78 2.54
N ILE A 289 -4.46 6.74 3.45
CA ILE A 289 -4.63 7.34 4.78
C ILE A 289 -4.89 8.84 4.68
N ARG A 290 -4.17 9.56 3.81
CA ARG A 290 -4.38 11.00 3.59
C ARG A 290 -5.73 11.35 2.96
N SER A 291 -6.39 10.40 2.29
CA SER A 291 -7.73 10.63 1.72
C SER A 291 -8.87 10.40 2.71
N GLN A 292 -8.58 10.17 4.00
CA GLN A 292 -9.57 9.92 5.04
C GLN A 292 -10.68 11.00 5.09
N ASP A 293 -10.29 12.27 4.99
CA ASP A 293 -11.17 13.45 5.10
C ASP A 293 -11.51 14.03 3.72
N HIS A 294 -11.23 13.29 2.64
CA HIS A 294 -11.51 13.73 1.28
C HIS A 294 -12.99 13.59 0.97
N ASP A 295 -13.64 14.70 0.63
CA ASP A 295 -15.02 14.73 0.15
C ASP A 295 -15.08 14.35 -1.34
N TYR A 296 -15.79 13.27 -1.66
CA TYR A 296 -15.92 12.76 -3.02
C TYR A 296 -16.78 13.68 -3.90
N ALA A 297 -17.59 14.57 -3.33
CA ALA A 297 -18.26 15.63 -4.07
C ALA A 297 -17.28 16.63 -4.69
N THR A 298 -16.04 16.70 -4.19
CA THR A 298 -14.95 17.49 -4.78
C THR A 298 -14.17 16.74 -5.87
N GLY A 299 -14.61 15.53 -6.23
CA GLY A 299 -14.00 14.66 -7.22
C GLY A 299 -13.12 13.55 -6.63
N PRO A 300 -12.26 12.92 -7.47
CA PRO A 300 -11.35 11.87 -7.03
C PRO A 300 -10.32 12.38 -6.02
N SER A 301 -9.85 11.48 -5.14
CA SER A 301 -8.76 11.77 -4.20
C SER A 301 -7.37 11.62 -4.85
N GLU A 302 -6.31 12.00 -4.13
CA GLU A 302 -4.92 11.84 -4.58
C GLU A 302 -4.41 10.39 -4.55
N VAL A 303 -5.30 9.43 -4.28
CA VAL A 303 -4.97 8.00 -4.33
C VAL A 303 -4.74 7.58 -5.79
N PRO A 304 -3.70 6.77 -6.08
CA PRO A 304 -3.49 6.17 -7.38
C PRO A 304 -4.71 5.41 -7.92
N GLY A 305 -4.84 5.31 -9.24
CA GLY A 305 -5.95 4.57 -9.82
C GLY A 305 -6.14 4.77 -11.32
N THR A 306 -7.27 4.25 -11.82
CA THR A 306 -7.72 4.35 -13.22
C THR A 306 -8.96 5.23 -13.27
N TYR A 307 -9.12 6.01 -14.34
CA TYR A 307 -10.22 6.95 -14.51
C TYR A 307 -10.73 7.00 -15.95
N ILE A 308 -11.95 7.50 -16.09
CA ILE A 308 -12.58 7.93 -17.34
C ILE A 308 -13.03 9.38 -17.12
N VAL A 309 -12.71 10.25 -18.06
CA VAL A 309 -13.31 11.59 -18.14
C VAL A 309 -14.20 11.63 -19.37
N LEU A 310 -15.47 11.96 -19.14
CA LEU A 310 -16.49 12.06 -20.18
C LEU A 310 -16.56 13.50 -20.67
N PHE A 311 -16.55 13.68 -21.99
CA PHE A 311 -16.58 14.97 -22.67
C PHE A 311 -17.68 14.98 -23.72
N GLN A 312 -18.37 16.11 -23.86
CA GLN A 312 -19.35 16.35 -24.91
C GLN A 312 -18.89 17.56 -25.75
N PRO A 313 -18.63 17.40 -27.05
CA PRO A 313 -18.31 18.52 -27.94
C PRO A 313 -19.44 19.54 -27.96
N SER A 314 -19.10 20.83 -27.99
CA SER A 314 -20.10 21.89 -28.11
C SER A 314 -20.81 21.85 -29.47
N GLN A 315 -20.12 21.36 -30.50
CA GLN A 315 -20.63 21.17 -31.86
C GLN A 315 -19.82 20.10 -32.59
N PRO A 316 -20.40 19.38 -33.57
CA PRO A 316 -19.64 18.53 -34.47
C PRO A 316 -18.53 19.32 -35.17
N THR A 317 -17.33 18.77 -35.24
CA THR A 317 -16.17 19.40 -35.89
C THR A 317 -15.55 18.44 -36.89
N ARG A 318 -15.33 18.88 -38.14
CA ARG A 318 -14.63 18.09 -39.15
C ARG A 318 -13.14 18.39 -39.15
N GLN A 319 -12.33 17.40 -39.50
CA GLN A 319 -10.88 17.54 -39.65
C GLN A 319 -10.17 18.17 -38.43
N LEU A 320 -10.59 17.81 -37.22
CA LEU A 320 -9.95 18.26 -35.99
C LEU A 320 -8.55 17.65 -35.88
N ALA A 321 -7.52 18.50 -35.78
CA ALA A 321 -6.13 18.07 -35.65
C ALA A 321 -5.79 17.62 -34.22
N ILE A 322 -5.32 16.38 -34.07
CA ILE A 322 -4.96 15.73 -32.81
C ILE A 322 -3.45 15.48 -32.74
N GLY A 323 -2.66 16.56 -32.78
CA GLY A 323 -1.20 16.48 -32.75
C GLY A 323 -0.65 15.53 -33.81
N ASP A 324 0.32 14.69 -33.43
CA ASP A 324 0.97 13.73 -34.33
C ASP A 324 0.07 12.55 -34.75
N LEU A 325 -1.12 12.41 -34.15
CA LEU A 325 -2.08 11.37 -34.53
C LEU A 325 -2.77 11.68 -35.86
N GLY A 326 -2.78 12.94 -36.29
CA GLY A 326 -3.42 13.40 -37.52
C GLY A 326 -4.78 14.07 -37.30
N THR A 327 -5.59 14.15 -38.36
CA THR A 327 -6.89 14.84 -38.37
C THR A 327 -8.05 13.86 -38.37
N PHE A 328 -9.07 14.11 -37.55
CA PHE A 328 -10.24 13.25 -37.40
C PHE A 328 -11.54 14.04 -37.40
N ASP A 329 -12.63 13.41 -37.80
CA ASP A 329 -13.96 13.96 -37.59
C ASP A 329 -14.40 13.71 -36.15
N CYS A 330 -14.90 14.77 -35.51
CA CYS A 330 -15.44 14.76 -34.17
C CYS A 330 -16.98 14.94 -34.26
N PRO A 331 -17.75 13.86 -34.48
CA PRO A 331 -19.21 13.91 -34.44
C PRO A 331 -19.75 14.34 -33.06
N ALA A 332 -20.99 14.81 -33.04
CA ALA A 332 -21.73 15.01 -31.79
C ALA A 332 -21.92 13.69 -31.05
N GLY A 333 -21.95 13.77 -29.72
CA GLY A 333 -22.07 12.64 -28.82
C GLY A 333 -21.22 12.83 -27.57
N VAL A 334 -20.93 11.74 -26.88
CA VAL A 334 -20.11 11.71 -25.66
C VAL A 334 -18.84 10.92 -25.92
N TYR A 335 -17.71 11.48 -25.50
CA TYR A 335 -16.38 10.91 -25.63
C TYR A 335 -15.86 10.54 -24.25
N ALA A 336 -15.61 9.25 -24.05
CA ALA A 336 -15.05 8.69 -22.84
C ALA A 336 -13.54 8.52 -23.03
N TYR A 337 -12.76 9.38 -22.38
CA TYR A 337 -11.30 9.30 -22.40
C TYR A 337 -10.80 8.54 -21.17
N LEU A 338 -10.10 7.44 -21.41
CA LEU A 338 -9.56 6.55 -20.38
C LEU A 338 -8.11 6.90 -20.06
N GLY A 339 -7.74 6.73 -18.79
CA GLY A 339 -6.35 6.82 -18.41
C GLY A 339 -6.07 6.30 -17.00
N SER A 340 -4.78 6.17 -16.69
CA SER A 340 -4.29 5.74 -15.39
C SER A 340 -3.39 6.80 -14.74
N ALA A 341 -3.42 6.85 -13.42
CA ALA A 341 -2.76 7.89 -12.62
C ALA A 341 -2.10 7.28 -11.39
N PHE A 342 -0.95 6.65 -11.61
CA PHE A 342 -0.18 5.99 -10.56
C PHE A 342 1.05 6.79 -10.08
N GLY A 343 1.27 7.97 -10.65
CA GLY A 343 2.29 8.91 -10.22
C GLY A 343 1.84 9.81 -9.05
N ALA A 344 2.69 10.76 -8.69
CA ALA A 344 2.41 11.73 -7.64
C ALA A 344 1.14 12.54 -7.90
N GLY A 345 0.26 12.64 -6.90
CA GLY A 345 -1.04 13.32 -6.96
C GLY A 345 -2.21 12.45 -7.45
N GLY A 346 -1.95 11.19 -7.84
CA GLY A 346 -2.97 10.19 -8.12
C GLY A 346 -4.02 10.61 -9.14
N VAL A 347 -5.21 10.02 -9.02
CA VAL A 347 -6.34 10.29 -9.93
C VAL A 347 -6.70 11.77 -9.93
N ARG A 348 -6.79 12.41 -8.75
CA ARG A 348 -7.14 13.83 -8.62
C ARG A 348 -6.32 14.74 -9.53
N LYS A 349 -4.98 14.64 -9.46
CA LYS A 349 -4.11 15.53 -10.24
C LYS A 349 -4.30 15.33 -11.74
N ARG A 350 -4.48 14.08 -12.17
CA ARG A 350 -4.59 13.74 -13.59
C ARG A 350 -5.95 14.15 -14.16
N THR A 351 -7.04 13.85 -13.46
CA THR A 351 -8.38 14.28 -13.90
C THR A 351 -8.49 15.80 -13.89
N ASN A 352 -7.97 16.49 -12.86
CA ASN A 352 -7.97 17.96 -12.83
C ASN A 352 -7.25 18.58 -14.04
N ARG A 353 -6.14 17.98 -14.50
CA ARG A 353 -5.47 18.43 -15.73
C ARG A 353 -6.34 18.26 -16.98
N HIS A 354 -7.07 17.15 -17.07
CA HIS A 354 -7.96 16.89 -18.21
C HIS A 354 -9.21 17.76 -18.18
N LEU A 355 -9.66 18.16 -16.99
CA LEU A 355 -10.75 19.12 -16.79
C LEU A 355 -10.29 20.57 -17.03
N THR A 356 -9.00 20.87 -16.88
CA THR A 356 -8.43 22.16 -17.23
C THR A 356 -8.43 22.35 -18.75
N ARG A 357 -9.32 23.22 -19.26
CA ARG A 357 -9.55 23.44 -20.70
C ARG A 357 -8.28 23.72 -21.50
N HIS A 358 -7.41 24.60 -20.99
CA HIS A 358 -6.17 24.97 -21.65
C HIS A 358 -4.98 24.46 -20.85
N SER A 359 -4.15 23.62 -21.48
CA SER A 359 -2.89 23.17 -20.92
C SER A 359 -1.87 22.97 -22.04
N ASN A 360 -0.61 22.79 -21.67
CA ASN A 360 0.43 22.40 -22.62
C ASN A 360 0.00 21.14 -23.38
N LEU A 361 0.03 21.21 -24.71
CA LEU A 361 -0.34 20.12 -25.63
C LEU A 361 0.71 19.00 -25.51
N ARG A 362 0.46 18.03 -24.64
CA ARG A 362 1.35 16.86 -24.49
C ARG A 362 0.66 15.53 -24.77
N TRP A 363 -0.66 15.48 -24.68
CA TRP A 363 -1.45 14.28 -24.91
C TRP A 363 -2.54 14.54 -25.95
N ASN A 364 -3.01 13.48 -26.63
CA ASN A 364 -4.06 13.62 -27.64
C ASN A 364 -5.32 14.31 -27.08
N ILE A 365 -5.68 14.04 -25.81
CA ILE A 365 -6.81 14.70 -25.13
C ILE A 365 -6.64 16.21 -24.97
N ASP A 366 -5.41 16.72 -24.92
CA ASP A 366 -5.15 18.16 -24.82
C ASP A 366 -5.57 18.91 -26.10
N HIS A 367 -5.68 18.23 -27.24
CA HIS A 367 -6.20 18.77 -28.50
C HIS A 367 -7.72 18.71 -28.60
N LEU A 368 -8.35 17.70 -27.99
CA LEU A 368 -9.80 17.50 -28.06
C LEU A 368 -10.56 18.35 -27.03
N LYS A 369 -10.10 18.34 -25.77
CA LYS A 369 -10.83 18.98 -24.65
C LYS A 369 -11.14 20.47 -24.82
N PRO A 370 -10.38 21.32 -25.58
CA PRO A 370 -10.77 22.72 -25.77
C PRO A 370 -12.10 22.91 -26.52
N HIS A 371 -12.51 21.89 -27.30
CA HIS A 371 -13.73 21.85 -28.11
C HIS A 371 -14.90 21.17 -27.39
N CYS A 372 -14.68 20.70 -26.16
CA CYS A 372 -15.65 19.93 -25.41
C CYS A 372 -15.95 20.52 -24.03
N THR A 373 -17.10 20.14 -23.51
CA THR A 373 -17.51 20.34 -22.13
C THR A 373 -17.40 19.02 -21.37
N PRO A 374 -16.70 18.96 -20.22
CA PRO A 374 -16.73 17.79 -19.35
C PRO A 374 -18.15 17.49 -18.87
N VAL A 375 -18.49 16.20 -18.77
CA VAL A 375 -19.83 15.73 -18.36
C VAL A 375 -19.77 14.98 -17.04
N ALA A 376 -18.81 14.07 -16.89
CA ALA A 376 -18.65 13.28 -15.67
C ALA A 376 -17.23 12.71 -15.57
N VAL A 377 -16.87 12.26 -14.36
CA VAL A 377 -15.65 11.52 -14.09
C VAL A 377 -16.00 10.20 -13.41
N TRP A 378 -15.51 9.10 -13.96
CA TRP A 378 -15.57 7.78 -13.34
C TRP A 378 -14.17 7.38 -12.91
N TRP A 379 -14.01 6.77 -11.74
CA TRP A 379 -12.69 6.33 -11.28
C TRP A 379 -12.73 5.15 -10.33
N THR A 380 -11.60 4.47 -10.24
CA THR A 380 -11.35 3.45 -9.23
C THR A 380 -9.99 3.70 -8.58
N HIS A 381 -9.84 3.26 -7.33
CA HIS A 381 -8.56 3.19 -6.64
C HIS A 381 -8.01 1.75 -6.60
N ASP A 382 -8.39 0.93 -7.60
CA ASP A 382 -7.76 -0.35 -7.87
C ASP A 382 -6.24 -0.17 -7.96
N ARG A 383 -5.52 -1.14 -7.38
CA ARG A 383 -4.06 -1.08 -7.30
C ARG A 383 -3.42 -1.44 -8.64
N ASP A 384 -4.12 -2.18 -9.48
CA ASP A 384 -3.64 -2.58 -10.79
C ASP A 384 -4.02 -1.49 -11.81
N LYS A 385 -3.20 -1.30 -12.85
CA LYS A 385 -3.57 -0.44 -13.98
C LYS A 385 -4.68 -1.15 -14.75
N ARG A 386 -5.87 -0.55 -14.81
CA ARG A 386 -7.07 -1.13 -15.46
C ARG A 386 -7.44 -0.48 -16.78
N GLU A 387 -6.56 0.38 -17.29
CA GLU A 387 -6.84 1.23 -18.46
C GLU A 387 -7.19 0.40 -19.70
N PHE A 388 -6.47 -0.71 -19.92
CA PHE A 388 -6.74 -1.61 -21.04
C PHE A 388 -8.05 -2.37 -20.86
N GLU A 389 -8.25 -3.00 -19.70
CA GLU A 389 -9.47 -3.77 -19.43
C GLU A 389 -10.70 -2.87 -19.46
N TRP A 390 -10.63 -1.66 -18.89
CA TRP A 390 -11.69 -0.67 -18.96
C TRP A 390 -11.97 -0.24 -20.40
N ALA A 391 -10.94 -0.05 -21.22
CA ALA A 391 -11.13 0.28 -22.63
C ALA A 391 -11.86 -0.85 -23.37
N GLN A 392 -11.49 -2.12 -23.13
CA GLN A 392 -12.18 -3.27 -23.74
C GLN A 392 -13.65 -3.35 -23.31
N ILE A 393 -13.94 -3.21 -22.02
CA ILE A 393 -15.29 -3.27 -21.49
C ILE A 393 -16.14 -2.13 -22.08
N LEU A 394 -15.61 -0.91 -22.06
CA LEU A 394 -16.32 0.25 -22.60
C LEU A 394 -16.57 0.12 -24.11
N SER A 395 -15.61 -0.43 -24.84
CA SER A 395 -15.74 -0.69 -26.29
C SER A 395 -16.77 -1.77 -26.63
N SER A 396 -17.08 -2.66 -25.68
CA SER A 396 -18.10 -3.70 -25.84
C SER A 396 -19.52 -3.22 -25.54
N MET A 397 -19.67 -2.00 -24.99
CA MET A 397 -20.98 -1.45 -24.66
C MET A 397 -21.76 -1.07 -25.93
N PRO A 398 -23.10 -1.21 -25.92
CA PRO A 398 -23.93 -0.79 -27.04
C PRO A 398 -23.69 0.68 -27.43
N GLY A 399 -23.55 0.94 -28.73
CA GLY A 399 -23.34 2.28 -29.26
C GLY A 399 -21.90 2.80 -29.22
N ALA A 400 -20.93 2.00 -28.76
CA ALA A 400 -19.52 2.37 -28.78
C ALA A 400 -18.98 2.48 -30.22
N SER A 401 -18.21 3.53 -30.48
CA SER A 401 -17.46 3.71 -31.74
C SER A 401 -16.12 4.41 -31.52
N PHE A 402 -15.28 4.45 -32.57
CA PHE A 402 -13.89 4.95 -32.50
C PHE A 402 -13.61 5.97 -33.61
N PRO A 403 -14.07 7.22 -33.47
CA PRO A 403 -13.83 8.27 -34.47
C PRO A 403 -12.34 8.61 -34.66
N ALA A 404 -11.51 8.37 -33.64
CA ALA A 404 -10.07 8.54 -33.70
C ALA A 404 -9.34 7.28 -33.20
N LYS A 405 -9.06 6.34 -34.11
CA LYS A 405 -8.27 5.14 -33.80
C LYS A 405 -6.84 5.51 -33.38
N GLY A 406 -6.25 4.78 -32.45
CA GLY A 406 -4.93 5.04 -31.88
C GLY A 406 -4.88 6.17 -30.84
N PHE A 407 -6.00 6.86 -30.59
CA PHE A 407 -6.03 7.98 -29.65
C PHE A 407 -5.65 7.54 -28.24
N GLY A 408 -4.58 8.12 -27.70
CA GLY A 408 -4.07 7.79 -26.37
C GLY A 408 -3.41 6.43 -26.25
N ALA A 409 -3.34 5.60 -27.31
CA ALA A 409 -2.85 4.22 -27.26
C ALA A 409 -1.32 4.08 -27.51
N GLY A 410 -0.55 5.18 -27.35
CA GLY A 410 0.87 5.20 -27.71
C GLY A 410 1.75 4.22 -26.92
N ASP A 411 1.43 4.00 -25.65
CA ASP A 411 2.09 3.06 -24.75
C ASP A 411 1.36 1.71 -24.65
N ASN A 412 0.25 1.52 -25.37
CA ASN A 412 -0.58 0.33 -25.35
C ASN A 412 -1.07 -0.06 -26.76
N ARG A 413 -0.21 -0.77 -27.49
CA ARG A 413 -0.47 -1.14 -28.90
C ARG A 413 -1.63 -2.10 -29.10
N ASP A 414 -2.04 -2.81 -28.05
CA ASP A 414 -3.15 -3.75 -28.10
C ASP A 414 -4.52 -3.05 -27.99
N ALA A 415 -4.55 -1.78 -27.57
CA ALA A 415 -5.77 -0.99 -27.50
C ALA A 415 -6.11 -0.35 -28.85
N VAL A 416 -7.38 -0.44 -29.28
CA VAL A 416 -7.86 0.27 -30.48
C VAL A 416 -7.76 1.78 -30.31
N ALA A 417 -8.20 2.29 -29.16
CA ALA A 417 -7.99 3.64 -28.68
C ALA A 417 -8.35 3.69 -27.18
N HIS A 418 -7.80 4.67 -26.46
CA HIS A 418 -8.24 5.07 -25.11
C HIS A 418 -9.25 6.22 -25.15
N LEU A 419 -9.90 6.42 -26.32
CA LEU A 419 -11.02 7.33 -26.51
C LEU A 419 -12.15 6.55 -27.19
N VAL A 420 -13.27 6.40 -26.49
CA VAL A 420 -14.48 5.73 -27.00
C VAL A 420 -15.59 6.75 -27.15
N HIS A 421 -16.31 6.70 -28.26
CA HIS A 421 -17.43 7.58 -28.55
C HIS A 421 -18.76 6.85 -28.42
N PHE A 422 -19.77 7.56 -27.93
CA PHE A 422 -21.16 7.14 -27.86
C PHE A 422 -22.07 8.26 -28.38
N ALA A 423 -23.19 7.93 -29.01
CA ALA A 423 -24.17 8.94 -29.43
C ALA A 423 -24.82 9.67 -28.24
N GLU A 424 -24.98 8.97 -27.12
CA GLU A 424 -25.55 9.48 -25.87
C GLU A 424 -24.63 9.16 -24.68
N LEU A 425 -24.92 9.73 -23.51
CA LEU A 425 -24.15 9.45 -22.29
C LEU A 425 -24.19 7.94 -21.96
N PRO A 426 -23.04 7.24 -21.95
CA PRO A 426 -23.03 5.82 -21.58
C PRO A 426 -23.49 5.61 -20.14
N SER A 427 -24.27 4.54 -19.93
CA SER A 427 -24.77 4.15 -18.61
C SER A 427 -23.62 3.72 -17.70
N PHE A 428 -23.43 4.44 -16.59
CA PHE A 428 -22.47 4.08 -15.55
C PHE A 428 -22.75 2.69 -14.96
N THR A 429 -24.02 2.38 -14.70
CA THR A 429 -24.43 1.07 -14.16
C THR A 429 -24.07 -0.07 -15.12
N THR A 430 -24.28 0.13 -16.43
CA THR A 430 -23.91 -0.88 -17.43
C THR A 430 -22.40 -1.10 -17.45
N PHE A 431 -21.61 -0.02 -17.42
CA PHE A 431 -20.16 -0.09 -17.33
C PHE A 431 -19.70 -0.80 -16.04
N GLN A 432 -20.25 -0.42 -14.89
CA GLN A 432 -19.91 -0.99 -13.59
C GLN A 432 -20.22 -2.50 -13.52
N ASN A 433 -21.36 -2.93 -14.07
CA ASN A 433 -21.71 -4.35 -14.17
C ASN A 433 -20.73 -5.10 -15.07
N GLY A 434 -20.41 -4.55 -16.25
CA GLY A 434 -19.42 -5.14 -17.15
C GLY A 434 -18.04 -5.31 -16.49
N VAL A 435 -17.61 -4.33 -15.69
CA VAL A 435 -16.37 -4.45 -14.89
C VAL A 435 -16.48 -5.52 -13.82
N THR A 436 -17.60 -5.59 -13.12
CA THR A 436 -17.82 -6.59 -12.06
C THR A 436 -17.78 -8.01 -12.62
N ASP A 437 -18.39 -8.22 -13.78
CA ASP A 437 -18.45 -9.52 -14.45
C ASP A 437 -17.10 -9.93 -15.04
N ALA A 438 -16.42 -9.00 -15.72
CA ALA A 438 -15.15 -9.28 -16.39
C ALA A 438 -13.95 -9.35 -15.42
N LEU A 439 -13.99 -8.59 -14.31
CA LEU A 439 -12.87 -8.42 -13.38
C LEU A 439 -13.27 -8.74 -11.92
N PRO A 440 -13.42 -10.03 -11.56
CA PRO A 440 -13.77 -10.42 -10.20
C PRO A 440 -12.76 -9.90 -9.17
N GLY A 441 -13.23 -9.12 -8.20
CA GLY A 441 -12.40 -8.52 -7.15
C GLY A 441 -11.81 -7.15 -7.51
N HIS A 442 -12.25 -6.54 -8.61
CA HIS A 442 -11.96 -5.16 -8.94
C HIS A 442 -12.41 -4.20 -7.82
N ALA A 443 -11.61 -3.17 -7.54
CA ALA A 443 -11.95 -2.20 -6.50
C ALA A 443 -13.18 -1.35 -6.88
N ARG A 444 -13.91 -0.83 -5.88
CA ARG A 444 -15.11 -0.01 -6.10
C ARG A 444 -14.86 1.10 -7.15
N ILE A 445 -15.80 1.21 -8.08
CA ILE A 445 -15.85 2.31 -9.05
C ILE A 445 -16.76 3.39 -8.47
N SER A 446 -16.31 4.64 -8.56
CA SER A 446 -17.06 5.83 -8.16
C SER A 446 -17.31 6.69 -9.38
N GLU A 447 -18.38 7.46 -9.35
CA GLU A 447 -18.69 8.47 -10.36
C GLU A 447 -19.04 9.81 -9.72
N ILE A 448 -18.87 10.86 -10.51
CA ILE A 448 -19.40 12.18 -10.23
C ILE A 448 -19.76 12.85 -11.55
N GLY A 449 -21.03 13.27 -11.67
CA GLY A 449 -21.45 14.19 -12.72
C GLY A 449 -20.94 15.59 -12.42
N ILE A 450 -20.55 16.33 -13.45
CA ILE A 450 -19.96 17.66 -13.30
C ILE A 450 -20.94 18.64 -12.63
N GLU A 451 -22.24 18.47 -12.83
CA GLU A 451 -23.29 19.23 -12.16
C GLU A 451 -23.31 19.04 -10.63
N ASN A 452 -22.76 17.93 -10.14
CA ASN A 452 -22.65 17.60 -8.71
C ASN A 452 -21.26 17.92 -8.13
N TRP A 453 -20.37 18.54 -8.92
CA TRP A 453 -19.00 18.82 -8.52
C TRP A 453 -18.87 20.10 -7.70
N THR A 454 -18.31 20.01 -6.49
CA THR A 454 -18.14 21.14 -5.57
C THR A 454 -16.70 21.61 -5.40
N GLY A 455 -15.74 20.86 -5.96
CA GLY A 455 -14.30 21.12 -5.83
C GLY A 455 -13.74 22.16 -6.80
N SER A 456 -12.58 22.73 -6.49
CA SER A 456 -11.78 23.54 -7.42
C SER A 456 -11.21 22.66 -8.55
N GLY A 457 -11.38 23.04 -9.82
CA GLY A 457 -10.82 22.30 -10.97
C GLY A 457 -11.51 22.52 -12.32
N TRP A 458 -12.69 23.15 -12.29
CA TRP A 458 -13.54 23.49 -13.44
C TRP A 458 -14.29 22.26 -14.02
N PRO A 459 -15.51 22.44 -14.57
CA PRO A 459 -16.20 23.71 -14.79
C PRO A 459 -17.22 24.24 -13.80
N LYS A 460 -17.14 25.56 -13.56
CA LYS A 460 -18.35 26.37 -13.61
C LYS A 460 -18.75 26.61 -15.07
#